data_AF-C2XVF9-F1
#
_entry.id   AF-C2XVF9-F1
#
_cell.length_a   1.000
_cell.length_b   1.000
_cell.length_c   1.000
_cell.angle_alpha   90.00
_cell.angle_beta   90.00
_cell.angle_gamma   90.00
#
_symmetry.space_group_name_H-M   'P 1'
#
loop_
_entity.id
_entity.type
_entity.pdbx_description
1 polymer ?
#
loop_
_entity_poly.entity_id
_entity_poly.type
_entity_poly.pdbx_seq_one_letter_code
_entity_poly.pdbx_strand_id
1 'polypeptide(L)'
;MKYMNRIAGVMLTILLVVTACSNGEQIKEISHIEPGAFKKYTGTYVGNNSDVIAIVTNLPGGETVQSLNLENENIKVEYGAKENGNLTEEMIETYWFDGKDTMKKNLLFNAIYLAVLVPNAKGYEFQIENQSFALKREELLPILYKEFNDLPKDDLIWNKGIVMNFFYGNQEKIEKLVNNKDFRKQFFNEHSVRESK
;
A
#
# COMPACT_ATOMS: atom_id res chain seq x y z
N MET A 1 34.71 14.74 -64.16
CA MET A 1 35.37 15.03 -62.87
C MET A 1 34.32 15.59 -61.93
N LYS A 2 34.14 15.20 -60.67
CA LYS A 2 34.64 14.09 -59.86
C LYS A 2 33.65 14.02 -58.66
N TYR A 3 33.14 12.83 -58.39
CA TYR A 3 32.53 12.34 -57.15
C TYR A 3 31.19 12.93 -56.65
N MET A 4 30.16 12.25 -57.12
CA MET A 4 28.92 11.91 -56.44
C MET A 4 29.20 11.17 -55.11
N ASN A 5 28.72 11.70 -53.99
CA ASN A 5 28.48 10.99 -52.72
C ASN A 5 27.25 11.66 -52.08
N ARG A 6 26.05 11.09 -52.23
CA ARG A 6 25.43 10.02 -51.42
C ARG A 6 24.68 10.57 -50.19
N ILE A 7 23.35 10.44 -50.28
CA ILE A 7 22.39 10.19 -49.18
C ILE A 7 22.08 11.45 -48.34
N ALA A 8 21.05 12.23 -48.69
CA ALA A 8 19.63 11.96 -48.45
C ALA A 8 19.28 11.77 -46.96
N GLY A 9 18.93 12.89 -46.32
CA GLY A 9 17.74 12.97 -45.49
C GLY A 9 17.81 12.52 -44.03
N VAL A 10 16.99 13.22 -43.25
CA VAL A 10 16.33 12.81 -42.00
C VAL A 10 16.98 13.25 -40.69
N MET A 11 16.51 14.42 -40.27
CA MET A 11 15.98 14.72 -38.92
C MET A 11 16.85 14.40 -37.71
N LEU A 12 17.48 15.47 -37.23
CA LEU A 12 17.89 15.64 -35.85
C LEU A 12 16.63 15.81 -34.96
N THR A 13 15.94 14.71 -34.63
CA THR A 13 14.90 14.72 -33.59
C THR A 13 15.56 14.37 -32.26
N ILE A 14 16.06 15.40 -31.58
CA ILE A 14 16.37 15.33 -30.16
C ILE A 14 15.03 15.12 -29.46
N LEU A 15 14.74 13.88 -29.08
CA LEU A 15 13.69 13.54 -28.13
C LEU A 15 14.11 14.14 -26.79
N LEU A 16 13.71 15.39 -26.57
CA LEU A 16 13.56 15.94 -25.23
C LEU A 16 12.54 15.05 -24.53
N VAL A 17 13.03 14.08 -23.77
CA VAL A 17 12.23 13.42 -22.73
C VAL A 17 11.96 14.51 -21.71
N VAL A 18 10.88 15.26 -21.93
CA VAL A 18 10.31 16.13 -20.92
C VAL A 18 9.77 15.16 -19.89
N THR A 19 10.58 14.80 -18.90
CA THR A 19 10.05 14.32 -17.63
C THR A 19 9.25 15.50 -17.09
N ALA A 20 7.95 15.49 -17.38
CA ALA A 20 7.00 16.34 -16.71
C ALA A 20 7.06 15.94 -15.23
N CYS A 21 7.96 16.56 -14.47
CA CYS A 21 7.82 16.69 -13.04
C CYS A 21 6.63 17.64 -12.85
N SER A 22 5.41 17.14 -13.06
CA SER A 22 4.24 17.81 -12.52
C SER A 22 4.40 17.73 -11.00
N ASN A 23 4.40 18.87 -10.34
CA ASN A 23 4.22 18.96 -8.89
C ASN A 23 2.76 18.60 -8.52
N GLY A 24 2.25 17.52 -9.09
CA GLY A 24 0.98 16.91 -8.68
C GLY A 24 1.19 16.18 -7.36
N GLU A 25 0.14 16.12 -6.55
CA GLU A 25 0.13 15.31 -5.33
C GLU A 25 0.43 13.84 -5.72
N GLN A 26 1.63 13.37 -5.39
CA GLN A 26 2.07 12.02 -5.77
C GLN A 26 1.48 11.00 -4.79
N ILE A 27 0.78 9.99 -5.32
CA ILE A 27 0.26 8.88 -4.51
C ILE A 27 1.44 8.09 -3.95
N LYS A 28 1.45 7.85 -2.64
CA LYS A 28 2.54 7.11 -1.97
C LYS A 28 2.61 5.67 -2.47
N GLU A 29 3.83 5.23 -2.76
CA GLU A 29 4.18 3.84 -3.04
C GLU A 29 4.78 3.20 -1.79
N ILE A 30 4.91 1.87 -1.78
CA ILE A 30 5.57 1.12 -0.70
C ILE A 30 6.98 1.64 -0.40
N SER A 31 7.73 2.03 -1.43
CA SER A 31 9.09 2.59 -1.31
C SER A 31 9.14 3.95 -0.59
N HIS A 32 8.01 4.66 -0.48
CA HIS A 32 7.91 5.93 0.25
C HIS A 32 7.60 5.74 1.73
N ILE A 33 7.44 4.51 2.21
CA ILE A 33 6.98 4.23 3.56
C ILE A 33 8.15 4.14 4.52
N GLU A 34 8.21 5.11 5.43
CA GLU A 34 9.20 5.13 6.50
C GLU A 34 8.54 4.72 7.83
N PRO A 35 9.05 3.69 8.53
CA PRO A 35 8.56 3.29 9.85
C PRO A 35 8.41 4.45 10.84
N GLY A 36 9.32 5.43 10.78
CA GLY A 36 9.31 6.60 11.66
C GLY A 36 8.00 7.39 11.64
N ALA A 37 7.29 7.41 10.50
CA ALA A 37 6.00 8.09 10.35
C ALA A 37 4.91 7.50 11.27
N PHE A 38 5.03 6.22 11.66
CA PHE A 38 4.04 5.51 12.47
C PHE A 38 4.34 5.51 13.96
N LYS A 39 5.51 6.00 14.39
CA LYS A 39 5.98 5.95 15.79
C LYS A 39 5.02 6.55 16.81
N LYS A 40 4.17 7.50 16.42
CA LYS A 40 3.19 8.13 17.32
C LYS A 40 1.87 7.36 17.41
N TYR A 41 1.59 6.43 16.49
CA TYR A 41 0.36 5.64 16.45
C TYR A 41 0.52 4.20 16.94
N THR A 42 1.72 3.81 17.36
CA THR A 42 1.98 2.46 17.90
C THR A 42 1.14 2.19 19.15
N GLY A 43 0.53 1.01 19.23
CA GLY A 43 -0.35 0.66 20.35
C GLY A 43 -1.69 1.40 20.32
N THR A 44 -2.10 1.90 19.15
CA THR A 44 -3.46 2.39 18.96
C THR A 44 -4.46 1.22 18.90
N TYR A 45 -5.74 1.54 18.83
CA TYR A 45 -6.83 0.58 18.78
C TYR A 45 -7.96 1.13 17.90
N VAL A 46 -8.83 0.24 17.42
CA VAL A 46 -9.91 0.60 16.47
C VAL A 46 -10.80 1.75 16.97
N GLY A 47 -11.01 1.89 18.29
CA GLY A 47 -11.80 2.99 18.86
C GLY A 47 -11.13 4.37 18.82
N ASN A 48 -9.85 4.46 18.43
CA ASN A 48 -9.15 5.72 18.24
C ASN A 48 -9.14 6.08 16.74
N ASN A 49 -10.30 6.56 16.27
CA ASN A 49 -10.53 6.85 14.85
C ASN A 49 -9.46 7.78 14.26
N SER A 50 -9.04 8.80 15.00
CA SER A 50 -8.04 9.78 14.57
C SER A 50 -6.66 9.16 14.30
N ASP A 51 -6.24 8.20 15.12
CA ASP A 51 -4.96 7.53 14.88
C ASP A 51 -5.08 6.49 13.76
N VAL A 52 -6.20 5.78 13.66
CA VAL A 52 -6.40 4.79 12.58
C VAL A 52 -6.46 5.48 11.21
N ILE A 53 -7.20 6.60 11.07
CA ILE A 53 -7.21 7.36 9.82
C ILE A 53 -5.82 7.90 9.49
N ALA A 54 -5.06 8.33 10.50
CA ALA A 54 -3.72 8.83 10.29
C ALA A 54 -2.74 7.72 9.88
N ILE A 55 -2.89 6.49 10.38
CA ILE A 55 -2.14 5.33 9.87
C ILE A 55 -2.49 5.09 8.40
N VAL A 56 -3.78 4.93 8.08
CA VAL A 56 -4.25 4.56 6.73
C VAL A 56 -3.85 5.58 5.67
N THR A 57 -3.87 6.87 6.00
CA THR A 57 -3.45 7.97 5.10
C THR A 57 -1.92 8.09 4.93
N ASN A 58 -1.14 7.46 5.82
CA ASN A 58 0.32 7.38 5.69
C ASN A 58 0.79 6.07 5.02
N LEU A 59 -0.12 5.12 4.75
CA LEU A 59 0.17 3.90 4.01
C LEU A 59 0.16 4.14 2.48
N PRO A 60 0.69 3.19 1.68
CA PRO A 60 0.60 3.23 0.22
C PRO A 60 -0.85 3.40 -0.25
N GLY A 61 -1.05 4.32 -1.20
CA GLY A 61 -2.38 4.71 -1.67
C GLY A 61 -3.15 5.63 -0.71
N GLY A 62 -2.53 6.08 0.38
CA GLY A 62 -3.16 6.87 1.43
C GLY A 62 -3.81 8.18 0.96
N GLU A 63 -3.28 8.80 -0.09
CA GLU A 63 -3.84 10.00 -0.72
C GLU A 63 -5.22 9.73 -1.33
N THR A 64 -5.46 8.48 -1.75
CA THR A 64 -6.71 8.02 -2.38
C THR A 64 -7.76 7.55 -1.38
N VAL A 65 -7.49 7.59 -0.07
CA VAL A 65 -8.43 7.14 0.98
C VAL A 65 -9.64 8.06 1.02
N GLN A 66 -10.81 7.58 0.60
CA GLN A 66 -12.07 8.31 0.57
C GLN A 66 -12.80 8.24 1.91
N SER A 67 -12.91 7.05 2.50
CA SER A 67 -13.64 6.83 3.75
C SER A 67 -13.01 5.72 4.61
N LEU A 68 -13.36 5.72 5.90
CA LEU A 68 -12.92 4.73 6.88
C LEU A 68 -14.09 4.35 7.78
N ASN A 69 -14.38 3.06 7.90
CA ASN A 69 -15.37 2.50 8.83
C ASN A 69 -14.65 1.56 9.80
N LEU A 70 -14.93 1.74 11.10
CA LEU A 70 -14.26 1.08 12.23
C LEU A 70 -15.22 0.22 13.09
N GLU A 71 -16.38 -0.13 12.54
CA GLU A 71 -17.40 -0.92 13.24
C GLU A 71 -16.92 -2.34 13.56
N ASN A 72 -17.40 -2.88 14.69
CA ASN A 72 -17.16 -4.26 15.12
C ASN A 72 -15.67 -4.64 15.21
N GLU A 73 -14.81 -3.65 15.53
CA GLU A 73 -13.36 -3.79 15.58
C GLU A 73 -12.76 -4.18 14.21
N ASN A 74 -13.46 -3.94 13.11
CA ASN A 74 -12.97 -4.16 11.75
C ASN A 74 -12.48 -2.84 11.15
N ILE A 75 -11.44 -2.88 10.31
CA ILE A 75 -10.96 -1.69 9.61
C ILE A 75 -11.36 -1.80 8.14
N LYS A 76 -12.40 -1.07 7.73
CA LYS A 76 -12.80 -0.94 6.33
C LYS A 76 -12.33 0.39 5.75
N VAL A 77 -11.51 0.33 4.71
CA VAL A 77 -10.99 1.49 3.98
C VAL A 77 -11.59 1.52 2.59
N GLU A 78 -12.16 2.64 2.20
CA GLU A 78 -12.61 2.89 0.83
C GLU A 78 -11.64 3.86 0.17
N TYR A 79 -11.17 3.50 -1.02
CA TYR A 79 -10.28 4.32 -1.84
C TYR A 79 -11.02 4.80 -3.10
N GLY A 80 -10.78 6.05 -3.47
CA GLY A 80 -11.42 6.69 -4.61
C GLY A 80 -11.17 8.20 -4.63
N ALA A 81 -11.73 8.86 -5.64
CA ALA A 81 -11.66 10.31 -5.73
C ALA A 81 -12.49 10.97 -4.60
N LYS A 82 -11.96 12.07 -4.07
CA LYS A 82 -12.68 12.93 -3.10
C LYS A 82 -13.33 14.07 -3.87
N GLU A 83 -14.53 14.48 -3.47
CA GLU A 83 -15.25 15.60 -4.10
C GLU A 83 -14.41 16.89 -4.21
N ASN A 84 -13.47 17.10 -3.27
CA ASN A 84 -12.55 18.25 -3.25
C ASN A 84 -11.07 17.82 -3.20
N GLY A 85 -10.75 16.65 -3.74
CA GLY A 85 -9.37 16.14 -3.81
C GLY A 85 -8.61 16.66 -5.03
N ASN A 86 -7.27 16.66 -4.95
CA ASN A 86 -6.43 17.04 -6.09
C ASN A 86 -6.18 15.87 -7.08
N LEU A 87 -6.63 14.66 -6.73
CA LEU A 87 -6.49 13.45 -7.55
C LEU A 87 -7.76 13.22 -8.37
N THR A 88 -7.59 13.05 -9.67
CA THR A 88 -8.69 12.64 -10.57
C THR A 88 -8.94 11.14 -10.50
N GLU A 89 -10.12 10.70 -10.93
CA GLU A 89 -10.44 9.27 -11.08
C GLU A 89 -9.41 8.55 -11.96
N GLU A 90 -9.04 9.12 -13.10
CA GLU A 90 -8.03 8.56 -14.01
C GLU A 90 -6.65 8.36 -13.33
N MET A 91 -6.22 9.30 -12.48
CA MET A 91 -4.96 9.17 -11.74
C MET A 91 -5.02 8.02 -10.73
N ILE A 92 -6.17 7.84 -10.09
CA ILE A 92 -6.42 6.78 -9.11
C ILE A 92 -6.49 5.41 -9.80
N GLU A 93 -7.23 5.32 -10.91
CA GLU A 93 -7.34 4.11 -11.72
C GLU A 93 -5.96 3.68 -12.24
N THR A 94 -5.20 4.64 -12.81
CA THR A 94 -3.84 4.40 -13.32
C THR A 94 -2.89 3.89 -12.24
N TYR A 95 -3.05 4.37 -11.00
CA TYR A 95 -2.22 3.92 -9.87
C TYR A 95 -2.59 2.51 -9.41
N TRP A 96 -3.87 2.24 -9.15
CA TRP A 96 -4.31 0.96 -8.58
C TRP A 96 -4.29 -0.17 -9.61
N PHE A 97 -4.59 0.13 -10.88
CA PHE A 97 -4.77 -0.83 -11.97
C PHE A 97 -3.66 -0.73 -13.03
N ASP A 98 -2.43 -0.47 -12.61
CA ASP A 98 -1.25 -0.28 -13.48
C ASP A 98 -0.74 -1.52 -14.23
N GLY A 99 -1.40 -2.68 -14.10
CA GLY A 99 -0.99 -3.96 -14.67
C GLY A 99 0.25 -4.61 -14.02
N LYS A 100 0.77 -4.06 -12.91
CA LYS A 100 1.98 -4.54 -12.21
C LYS A 100 1.70 -5.06 -10.80
N ASP A 101 0.46 -5.48 -10.52
CA ASP A 101 -0.03 -5.93 -9.22
C ASP A 101 0.02 -4.87 -8.10
N THR A 102 0.06 -3.57 -8.42
CA THR A 102 0.18 -2.51 -7.40
C THR A 102 -0.90 -2.60 -6.34
N MET A 103 -2.17 -2.78 -6.73
CA MET A 103 -3.26 -3.03 -5.79
C MET A 103 -2.96 -4.19 -4.82
N LYS A 104 -2.62 -5.37 -5.34
CA LYS A 104 -2.37 -6.55 -4.49
C LYS A 104 -1.19 -6.36 -3.53
N LYS A 105 -0.11 -5.70 -3.98
CA LYS A 105 1.05 -5.39 -3.14
C LYS A 105 0.65 -4.46 -2.00
N ASN A 106 -0.07 -3.39 -2.31
CA ASN A 106 -0.52 -2.40 -1.35
C ASN A 106 -1.51 -2.99 -0.34
N LEU A 107 -2.49 -3.77 -0.80
CA LEU A 107 -3.47 -4.43 0.07
C LEU A 107 -2.79 -5.30 1.13
N LEU A 108 -1.84 -6.13 0.70
CA LEU A 108 -1.07 -6.99 1.60
C LEU A 108 -0.19 -6.16 2.55
N PHE A 109 0.54 -5.16 2.02
CA PHE A 109 1.38 -4.27 2.81
C PHE A 109 0.57 -3.54 3.89
N ASN A 110 -0.57 -2.97 3.52
CA ASN A 110 -1.46 -2.22 4.39
C ASN A 110 -2.02 -3.14 5.49
N ALA A 111 -2.45 -4.35 5.14
CA ALA A 111 -2.91 -5.34 6.11
C ALA A 111 -1.82 -5.71 7.12
N ILE A 112 -0.56 -5.90 6.69
CA ILE A 112 0.58 -6.15 7.58
C ILE A 112 0.76 -5.00 8.58
N TYR A 113 0.81 -3.77 8.09
CA TYR A 113 1.01 -2.59 8.95
C TYR A 113 -0.13 -2.40 9.94
N LEU A 114 -1.38 -2.50 9.47
CA LEU A 114 -2.57 -2.41 10.31
C LEU A 114 -2.58 -3.52 11.37
N ALA A 115 -2.13 -4.73 11.03
CA ALA A 115 -2.05 -5.82 11.99
C ALA A 115 -1.06 -5.59 13.13
N VAL A 116 0.01 -4.86 12.87
CA VAL A 116 1.01 -4.55 13.90
C VAL A 116 0.65 -3.28 14.67
N LEU A 117 0.12 -2.25 13.98
CA LEU A 117 -0.15 -0.94 14.59
C LEU A 117 -1.49 -0.86 15.32
N VAL A 118 -2.49 -1.66 14.92
CA VAL A 118 -3.84 -1.68 15.51
C VAL A 118 -4.16 -3.10 16.03
N PRO A 119 -3.60 -3.50 17.19
CA PRO A 119 -3.58 -4.92 17.57
C PRO A 119 -4.96 -5.53 17.88
N ASN A 120 -5.95 -4.71 18.23
CA ASN A 120 -7.31 -5.18 18.53
C ASN A 120 -8.21 -5.30 17.29
N ALA A 121 -7.72 -4.95 16.09
CA ALA A 121 -8.51 -5.08 14.87
C ALA A 121 -8.83 -6.55 14.57
N LYS A 122 -10.08 -6.91 14.31
CA LYS A 122 -10.50 -8.28 13.98
C LYS A 122 -10.33 -8.62 12.49
N GLY A 123 -10.31 -7.61 11.63
CA GLY A 123 -10.14 -7.79 10.20
C GLY A 123 -9.83 -6.48 9.48
N TYR A 124 -9.59 -6.63 8.18
CA TYR A 124 -9.22 -5.58 7.26
C TYR A 124 -10.04 -5.75 5.99
N GLU A 125 -10.71 -4.69 5.59
CA GLU A 125 -11.46 -4.61 4.35
C GLU A 125 -10.98 -3.39 3.56
N PHE A 126 -10.76 -3.60 2.27
CA PHE A 126 -10.29 -2.56 1.37
C PHE A 126 -11.15 -2.59 0.12
N GLN A 127 -11.69 -1.44 -0.25
CA GLN A 127 -12.53 -1.28 -1.43
C GLN A 127 -11.89 -0.23 -2.34
N ILE A 128 -11.65 -0.60 -3.60
CA ILE A 128 -11.10 0.27 -4.64
C ILE A 128 -12.03 0.12 -5.84
N GLU A 129 -12.82 1.14 -6.15
CA GLU A 129 -13.86 1.08 -7.18
C GLU A 129 -14.77 -0.16 -7.03
N ASN A 130 -14.83 -1.01 -8.04
CA ASN A 130 -15.59 -2.25 -8.07
C ASN A 130 -14.80 -3.45 -7.53
N GLN A 131 -13.63 -3.27 -6.91
CA GLN A 131 -12.84 -4.35 -6.31
C GLN A 131 -12.90 -4.26 -4.79
N SER A 132 -13.04 -5.41 -4.14
CA SER A 132 -12.99 -5.54 -2.68
C SER A 132 -12.04 -6.66 -2.26
N PHE A 133 -11.34 -6.44 -1.17
CA PHE A 133 -10.50 -7.43 -0.51
C PHE A 133 -10.79 -7.41 0.99
N ALA A 134 -11.02 -8.58 1.57
CA ALA A 134 -11.28 -8.76 2.98
C ALA A 134 -10.38 -9.84 3.54
N LEU A 135 -9.83 -9.62 4.73
CA LEU A 135 -8.94 -10.54 5.41
C LEU A 135 -9.14 -10.44 6.92
N LYS A 136 -9.31 -11.58 7.59
CA LYS A 136 -9.37 -11.58 9.05
C LYS A 136 -7.98 -11.56 9.65
N ARG A 137 -7.85 -10.94 10.82
CA ARG A 137 -6.60 -10.97 11.60
C ARG A 137 -6.17 -12.39 11.94
N GLU A 138 -7.12 -13.26 12.29
CA GLU A 138 -6.86 -14.67 12.63
C GLU A 138 -6.23 -15.48 11.48
N GLU A 139 -6.49 -15.07 10.24
CA GLU A 139 -5.92 -15.68 9.02
C GLU A 139 -4.55 -15.09 8.70
N LEU A 140 -4.37 -13.78 8.93
CA LEU A 140 -3.12 -13.08 8.65
C LEU A 140 -2.01 -13.41 9.68
N LEU A 141 -2.32 -13.43 10.98
CA LEU A 141 -1.31 -13.58 12.04
C LEU A 141 -0.44 -14.83 11.92
N PRO A 142 -0.97 -16.03 11.65
CA PRO A 142 -0.14 -17.23 11.47
C PRO A 142 0.88 -17.08 10.34
N ILE A 143 0.49 -16.41 9.24
CA ILE A 143 1.38 -16.11 8.11
C ILE A 143 2.49 -15.18 8.59
N LEU A 144 2.15 -14.10 9.31
CA LEU A 144 3.16 -13.17 9.82
C LEU A 144 4.10 -13.80 10.83
N TYR A 145 3.64 -14.68 11.72
CA TYR A 145 4.52 -15.38 12.65
C TYR A 145 5.47 -16.37 11.96
N LYS A 146 5.06 -16.93 10.83
CA LYS A 146 5.94 -17.78 10.00
C LYS A 146 7.00 -16.95 9.29
N GLU A 147 6.59 -15.82 8.72
CA GLU A 147 7.50 -14.94 7.97
C GLU A 147 8.41 -14.13 8.90
N PHE A 148 7.96 -13.75 10.09
CA PHE A 148 8.67 -12.87 11.03
C PHE A 148 8.71 -13.47 12.43
N ASN A 149 9.87 -14.04 12.79
CA ASN A 149 10.09 -14.68 14.09
C ASN A 149 10.15 -13.68 15.26
N ASP A 150 10.47 -12.42 14.98
CA ASP A 150 10.54 -11.31 15.92
C ASP A 150 9.27 -10.45 15.96
N LEU A 151 8.20 -10.88 15.29
CA LEU A 151 6.90 -10.23 15.37
C LEU A 151 6.41 -10.23 16.84
N PRO A 152 6.05 -9.07 17.42
CA PRO A 152 5.61 -8.99 18.80
C PRO A 152 4.34 -9.81 19.04
N LYS A 153 4.27 -10.45 20.21
CA LYS A 153 3.16 -11.31 20.63
C LYS A 153 2.53 -10.79 21.91
N ASP A 154 1.27 -11.16 22.12
CA ASP A 154 0.53 -10.86 23.35
C ASP A 154 0.65 -9.38 23.72
N ASP A 155 0.92 -9.05 24.97
CA ASP A 155 1.01 -7.68 25.44
C ASP A 155 2.19 -6.89 24.83
N LEU A 156 3.20 -7.57 24.27
CA LEU A 156 4.36 -6.91 23.68
C LEU A 156 4.00 -6.13 22.41
N ILE A 157 2.92 -6.48 21.73
CA ILE A 157 2.44 -5.76 20.54
C ILE A 157 1.91 -4.35 20.88
N TRP A 158 1.63 -4.07 22.15
CA TRP A 158 1.26 -2.74 22.61
C TRP A 158 2.47 -1.88 22.97
N ASN A 159 3.66 -2.47 23.08
CA ASN A 159 4.87 -1.76 23.44
C ASN A 159 5.46 -1.04 22.22
N LYS A 160 5.39 0.30 22.24
CA LYS A 160 5.96 1.18 21.22
C LYS A 160 7.40 0.86 20.83
N GLY A 161 8.28 0.62 21.80
CA GLY A 161 9.70 0.35 21.52
C GLY A 161 9.88 -0.97 20.76
N ILE A 162 9.17 -2.00 21.20
CA ILE A 162 9.20 -3.33 20.58
C ILE A 162 8.62 -3.30 19.17
N VAL A 163 7.44 -2.68 18.98
CA VAL A 163 6.80 -2.53 17.66
C VAL A 163 7.68 -1.74 16.70
N MET A 164 8.29 -0.64 17.15
CA MET A 164 9.17 0.14 16.29
C MET A 164 10.44 -0.62 15.91
N ASN A 165 11.03 -1.37 16.85
CA ASN A 165 12.19 -2.22 16.55
C ASN A 165 11.83 -3.28 15.51
N PHE A 166 10.63 -3.88 15.59
CA PHE A 166 10.14 -4.80 14.57
C PHE A 166 10.10 -4.14 13.18
N PHE A 167 9.50 -2.95 13.05
CA PHE A 167 9.43 -2.29 11.75
C PHE A 167 10.80 -1.87 11.22
N TYR A 168 11.66 -1.25 12.04
CA TYR A 168 13.00 -0.87 11.60
C TYR A 168 13.86 -2.07 11.20
N GLY A 169 13.70 -3.21 11.88
CA GLY A 169 14.42 -4.45 11.55
C GLY A 169 13.88 -5.20 10.34
N ASN A 170 12.59 -5.02 9.99
CA ASN A 170 11.90 -5.84 8.99
C ASN A 170 11.36 -5.08 7.78
N GLN A 171 11.56 -3.76 7.66
CA GLN A 171 11.06 -2.95 6.53
C GLN A 171 11.35 -3.60 5.18
N GLU A 172 12.63 -3.82 4.87
CA GLU A 172 13.07 -4.41 3.60
C GLU A 172 12.50 -5.83 3.40
N LYS A 173 12.32 -6.58 4.49
CA LYS A 173 11.76 -7.93 4.43
C LYS A 173 10.26 -7.92 4.12
N ILE A 174 9.50 -6.99 4.71
CA ILE A 174 8.10 -6.75 4.37
C ILE A 174 7.99 -6.37 2.89
N GLU A 175 8.82 -5.44 2.41
CA GLU A 175 8.86 -5.04 1.01
C GLU A 175 9.18 -6.22 0.07
N LYS A 176 10.17 -7.05 0.41
CA LYS A 176 10.50 -8.27 -0.36
C LYS A 176 9.35 -9.27 -0.36
N LEU A 177 8.69 -9.48 0.78
CA LEU A 177 7.56 -10.40 0.90
C LEU A 177 6.40 -9.98 0.00
N VAL A 178 5.97 -8.71 0.07
CA VAL A 178 4.87 -8.22 -0.76
C VAL A 178 5.26 -8.17 -2.25
N ASN A 179 6.53 -7.99 -2.58
CA ASN A 179 7.02 -8.03 -3.97
C ASN A 179 7.25 -9.45 -4.51
N ASN A 180 7.28 -10.48 -3.67
CA ASN A 180 7.40 -11.87 -4.09
C ASN A 180 6.13 -12.33 -4.85
N LYS A 181 6.30 -12.63 -6.15
CA LYS A 181 5.18 -13.03 -7.03
C LYS A 181 4.51 -14.33 -6.62
N ASP A 182 5.30 -15.33 -6.23
CA ASP A 182 4.79 -16.66 -5.87
C ASP A 182 4.02 -16.59 -4.54
N PHE A 183 4.57 -15.86 -3.57
CA PHE A 183 3.89 -15.60 -2.30
C PHE A 183 2.56 -14.89 -2.53
N ARG A 184 2.54 -13.78 -3.29
CA ARG A 184 1.29 -13.08 -3.61
C ARG A 184 0.29 -13.99 -4.32
N LYS A 185 0.75 -14.78 -5.29
CA LYS A 185 -0.13 -15.70 -6.02
C LYS A 185 -0.79 -16.69 -5.08
N GLN A 186 -0.02 -17.32 -4.17
CA GLN A 186 -0.58 -18.22 -3.18
C GLN A 186 -1.54 -17.50 -2.24
N PHE A 187 -1.11 -16.37 -1.68
CA PHE A 187 -1.90 -15.59 -0.73
C PHE A 187 -3.26 -15.16 -1.30
N PHE A 188 -3.29 -14.60 -2.52
CA PHE A 188 -4.52 -14.14 -3.16
C PHE A 188 -5.35 -15.27 -3.81
N ASN A 189 -4.82 -16.49 -3.93
CA ASN A 189 -5.63 -17.66 -4.25
C ASN A 189 -6.50 -18.07 -3.05
N GLU A 190 -5.98 -17.94 -1.83
CA GLU A 190 -6.69 -18.23 -0.59
C GLU A 190 -7.57 -17.04 -0.14
N HIS A 191 -7.10 -15.82 -0.37
CA HIS A 191 -7.76 -14.57 -0.01
C HIS A 191 -8.00 -13.70 -1.25
N SER A 192 -8.92 -14.12 -2.12
CA SER A 192 -9.11 -13.46 -3.42
C SER A 192 -9.70 -12.06 -3.32
N VAL A 193 -9.20 -11.16 -4.18
CA VAL A 193 -9.87 -9.90 -4.52
C VAL A 193 -11.12 -10.24 -5.33
N ARG A 194 -12.24 -9.61 -5.00
CA ARG A 194 -13.56 -9.89 -5.58
C ARG A 194 -14.15 -8.63 -6.20
N GLU A 195 -14.97 -8.82 -7.21
CA GLU A 195 -15.84 -7.74 -7.68
C GLU A 195 -16.87 -7.40 -6.58
N SER A 196 -16.92 -6.13 -6.20
CA SER A 196 -17.93 -5.54 -5.33
C SER A 196 -19.28 -5.58 -6.04
N LYS A 197 -20.32 -6.02 -5.34
CA LYS A 197 -21.69 -6.07 -5.85
C LYS A 197 -22.38 -4.71 -5.80
#